data_AF-A0A542ZAI3-F1
#
_entry.id   AF-A0A542ZAI3-F1
#
_cell.length_a   1.000
_cell.length_b   1.000
_cell.length_c   1.000
_cell.angle_alpha   90.00
_cell.angle_beta   90.00
_cell.angle_gamma   90.00
#
_symmetry.space_group_name_H-M   'P 1'
#
loop_
_entity.id
_entity.type
_entity.pdbx_description
1 polymer ?
#
loop_
_entity_poly.entity_id
_entity_poly.type
_entity_poly.pdbx_seq_one_letter_code
_entity_poly.pdbx_strand_id
1 'polypeptide(L)'
;MIAEEEFIRLYAAVLVQFWSDDDYAEKLRDSPRDALAEKGLIVPESADVTISFEPSTTASPEPEATKLREHYQAWVEGHTNGVCRLVIPNVPQIPSSPLDVSELSQINVAGHCCCCPCCCSI
;
A
#
# COMPACT_ATOMS: atom_id res chain seq x y z
N MET A 1 -7.55 11.23 -1.65
CA MET A 1 -6.81 10.47 -0.64
C MET A 1 -7.45 9.09 -0.57
N ILE A 2 -6.66 8.02 -0.65
CA ILE A 2 -7.17 6.64 -0.62
C ILE A 2 -7.72 6.29 0.77
N ALA A 3 -8.70 5.41 0.85
CA ALA A 3 -9.25 4.94 2.13
C ALA A 3 -8.27 3.96 2.82
N GLU A 4 -8.32 3.86 4.15
CA GLU A 4 -7.46 2.96 4.95
C GLU A 4 -7.54 1.50 4.46
N GLU A 5 -8.75 0.97 4.27
CA GLU A 5 -8.97 -0.39 3.81
C GLU A 5 -8.44 -0.63 2.39
N GLU A 6 -8.55 0.38 1.52
CA GLU A 6 -8.00 0.32 0.17
C GLU A 6 -6.47 0.34 0.19
N PHE A 7 -5.88 1.22 1.01
CA PHE A 7 -4.43 1.22 1.23
C PHE A 7 -3.94 -0.15 1.71
N ILE A 8 -4.60 -0.75 2.70
CA ILE A 8 -4.22 -2.06 3.24
C ILE A 8 -4.25 -3.13 2.15
N ARG A 9 -5.28 -3.15 1.29
CA ARG A 9 -5.37 -4.08 0.16
C ARG A 9 -4.24 -3.90 -0.84
N LEU A 10 -4.00 -2.67 -1.29
CA LEU A 10 -2.96 -2.37 -2.28
C LEU A 10 -1.56 -2.61 -1.70
N TYR A 11 -1.35 -2.24 -0.44
CA TYR A 11 -0.12 -2.52 0.32
C TYR A 11 0.15 -4.02 0.41
N ALA A 12 -0.85 -4.84 0.74
CA ALA A 12 -0.70 -6.30 0.75
C ALA A 12 -0.34 -6.84 -0.64
N ALA A 13 -0.95 -6.33 -1.72
CA ALA A 13 -0.61 -6.73 -3.09
C ALA A 13 0.83 -6.34 -3.48
N VAL A 14 1.31 -5.17 -3.04
CA VAL A 14 2.73 -4.77 -3.21
C VAL A 14 3.64 -5.74 -2.49
N LEU A 15 3.35 -6.10 -1.23
CA LEU A 15 4.18 -7.03 -0.46
C LEU A 15 4.24 -8.42 -1.11
N VAL A 16 3.11 -8.96 -1.55
CA VAL A 16 3.05 -10.26 -2.23
C VAL A 16 3.89 -10.24 -3.50
N GLN A 17 3.75 -9.19 -4.33
CA GLN A 17 4.55 -9.05 -5.54
C GLN A 17 6.04 -8.91 -5.20
N PHE A 18 6.39 -8.06 -4.24
CA PHE A 18 7.76 -7.83 -3.80
C PHE A 18 8.46 -9.12 -3.32
N TRP A 19 7.75 -10.03 -2.67
CA TRP A 19 8.32 -11.30 -2.23
C TRP A 19 8.30 -12.41 -3.27
N SER A 20 7.47 -12.29 -4.31
CA SER A 20 7.22 -13.36 -5.29
C SER A 20 7.82 -13.07 -6.66
N ASP A 21 8.30 -11.84 -6.90
CA ASP A 21 8.81 -11.34 -8.18
C ASP A 21 10.04 -10.46 -7.94
N ASP A 22 11.21 -10.98 -8.30
CA ASP A 22 12.48 -10.31 -8.11
C ASP A 22 12.62 -9.05 -8.99
N ASP A 23 12.06 -9.06 -10.20
CA ASP A 23 12.10 -7.90 -11.11
C ASP A 23 11.27 -6.75 -10.52
N TYR A 24 10.10 -7.07 -9.95
CA TYR A 24 9.31 -6.10 -9.22
C TYR A 24 10.03 -5.61 -7.95
N ALA A 25 10.73 -6.50 -7.24
CA ALA A 25 11.50 -6.14 -6.06
C ALA A 25 12.66 -5.19 -6.38
N GLU A 26 13.35 -5.39 -7.50
CA GLU A 26 14.38 -4.48 -8.02
C GLU A 26 13.75 -3.15 -8.43
N LYS A 27 12.66 -3.18 -9.18
CA LYS A 27 11.93 -1.97 -9.58
C LYS A 27 11.44 -1.15 -8.37
N LEU A 28 10.94 -1.79 -7.32
CA LEU A 28 10.50 -1.10 -6.11
C LEU A 28 11.66 -0.42 -5.38
N ARG A 29 12.89 -0.92 -5.51
CA ARG A 29 14.10 -0.29 -4.94
C ARG A 29 14.59 0.87 -5.79
N ASP A 30 14.60 0.71 -7.11
CA ASP A 30 15.16 1.69 -8.05
C ASP A 30 14.19 2.82 -8.39
N SER A 31 12.93 2.46 -8.67
CA SER A 31 11.84 3.36 -9.04
C SER A 31 10.60 3.10 -8.17
N PRO A 32 10.68 3.39 -6.85
CA PRO A 32 9.61 3.07 -5.90
C PRO A 32 8.28 3.72 -6.26
N ARG A 33 8.30 4.96 -6.76
CA ARG A 33 7.09 5.67 -7.19
C ARG A 33 6.38 4.93 -8.32
N ASP A 34 7.12 4.48 -9.32
CA ASP A 34 6.55 3.81 -10.50
C ASP A 34 6.01 2.42 -10.12
N ALA A 35 6.77 1.66 -9.31
CA ALA A 35 6.35 0.35 -8.82
C ALA A 35 5.07 0.41 -7.96
N LEU A 36 4.93 1.46 -7.14
CA LEU A 36 3.72 1.68 -6.33
C LEU A 36 2.54 2.12 -7.20
N ALA A 37 2.78 2.95 -8.20
CA ALA A 37 1.74 3.41 -9.12
C ALA A 37 1.11 2.25 -9.93
N GLU A 38 1.88 1.20 -10.26
CA GLU A 38 1.35 -0.02 -10.89
C GLU A 38 0.30 -0.75 -10.06
N LYS A 39 0.41 -0.67 -8.73
CA LYS A 39 -0.56 -1.24 -7.79
C LYS A 39 -1.61 -0.20 -7.36
N GLY A 40 -1.63 1.00 -7.93
CA GLY A 40 -2.59 2.05 -7.60
C GLY A 40 -2.24 2.88 -6.36
N LEU A 41 -1.07 2.67 -5.75
CA LEU A 41 -0.53 3.53 -4.70
C LEU A 41 0.17 4.73 -5.32
N ILE A 42 -0.63 5.73 -5.69
CA ILE A 42 -0.12 6.96 -6.32
C ILE A 42 0.53 7.85 -5.27
N VAL A 43 1.76 8.30 -5.54
CA VAL A 43 2.47 9.30 -4.74
C VAL A 43 2.52 10.61 -5.53
N PRO A 44 2.19 11.76 -4.92
CA PRO A 44 2.31 13.05 -5.59
C PRO A 44 3.75 13.34 -6.03
N GLU A 45 3.92 14.01 -7.17
CA GLU A 45 5.26 14.35 -7.70
C GLU A 45 6.07 15.23 -6.75
N SER A 46 5.40 16.01 -5.90
CA SER A 46 6.01 16.85 -4.87
C SER A 46 6.51 16.08 -3.65
N ALA A 47 6.26 14.77 -3.56
CA ALA A 47 6.66 13.95 -2.42
C ALA A 47 7.69 12.89 -2.82
N ASP A 48 8.74 12.76 -2.02
CA ASP A 48 9.74 11.70 -2.15
C ASP A 48 9.22 10.37 -1.59
N VAL A 49 9.65 9.26 -2.18
CA VAL A 49 9.30 7.91 -1.71
C VAL A 49 10.52 7.26 -1.08
N THR A 50 10.39 6.80 0.17
CA THR A 50 11.45 6.08 0.87
C THR A 50 10.96 4.70 1.27
N ILE A 51 11.68 3.66 0.86
CA ILE A 51 11.45 2.28 1.29
C ILE A 51 12.27 2.01 2.55
N SER A 52 11.63 1.46 3.58
CA SER A 52 12.28 1.04 4.83
C SER A 52 11.97 -0.43 5.09
N PHE A 53 12.99 -1.24 5.33
CA PHE A 53 12.80 -2.66 5.63
C PHE A 53 12.76 -2.88 7.15
N GLU A 54 11.70 -3.53 7.65
CA GLU A 54 11.69 -3.91 9.07
C GLU A 54 12.70 -5.03 9.31
N PRO A 55 13.52 -4.95 10.36
CA PRO A 55 14.43 -6.04 10.69
C PRO A 55 13.63 -7.30 11.07
N SER A 56 14.09 -8.45 10.59
CA SER A 56 13.43 -9.77 10.77
C SER A 56 13.26 -10.23 12.24
N THR A 57 13.70 -9.43 13.22
CA THR A 57 13.86 -9.81 14.63
C THR A 57 12.82 -9.15 15.55
N THR A 58 12.05 -8.18 15.06
CA THR A 58 11.02 -7.51 15.87
C THR A 58 9.67 -8.20 15.72
N ALA A 59 9.50 -9.29 16.46
CA ALA A 59 8.18 -9.65 16.96
C ALA A 59 7.72 -8.52 17.89
N SER A 60 7.21 -7.42 17.30
CA SER A 60 6.59 -6.35 18.09
C SER A 60 5.41 -6.97 18.84
N PRO A 61 5.26 -6.69 20.15
CA PRO A 61 4.12 -7.18 20.94
C PRO A 61 2.77 -6.61 20.47
N GLU A 62 2.79 -5.64 19.55
CA GLU A 62 1.60 -4.98 19.04
C GLU A 62 0.83 -5.84 18.03
N PRO A 63 -0.51 -5.77 18.05
CA PRO A 63 -1.32 -6.48 17.09
C PRO A 63 -1.06 -5.95 15.68
N GLU A 64 -1.06 -6.85 14.70
CA GLU A 64 -0.80 -6.56 13.28
C GLU A 64 -1.69 -5.43 12.73
N ALA A 65 -2.95 -5.40 13.16
CA ALA A 65 -3.90 -4.34 12.80
C ALA A 65 -3.45 -2.93 13.25
N THR A 66 -2.78 -2.80 14.40
CA THR A 66 -2.23 -1.52 14.85
C THR A 66 -1.10 -1.07 13.95
N LYS A 67 -0.18 -1.98 13.59
CA LYS A 67 0.94 -1.67 12.68
C LYS A 67 0.46 -1.25 11.29
N LEU A 68 -0.54 -1.94 10.74
CA LEU A 68 -1.10 -1.59 9.43
C LEU A 68 -1.72 -0.19 9.44
N ARG A 69 -2.39 0.17 10.54
CA ARG A 69 -2.92 1.52 10.74
C ARG A 69 -1.81 2.56 10.85
N GLU A 70 -0.72 2.26 11.54
CA GLU A 70 0.47 3.14 11.60
C GLU A 70 1.10 3.34 10.22
N HIS A 71 1.20 2.27 9.41
CA HIS A 71 1.68 2.37 8.03
C HIS A 71 0.77 3.26 7.17
N TYR A 72 -0.55 3.13 7.33
CA TYR A 72 -1.51 4.01 6.66
C TYR A 72 -1.36 5.46 7.10
N GLN A 73 -1.22 5.72 8.41
CA GLN A 73 -1.02 7.08 8.92
C GLN A 73 0.28 7.69 8.39
N ALA A 74 1.39 6.96 8.43
CA ALA A 74 2.67 7.41 7.89
C ALA A 74 2.59 7.72 6.38
N TRP A 75 1.82 6.93 5.63
CA TRP A 75 1.57 7.17 4.20
C TRP A 75 0.78 8.46 3.95
N VAL A 76 -0.30 8.69 4.72
CA VAL A 76 -1.13 9.90 4.63
C VAL A 76 -0.36 11.15 5.06
N GLU A 77 0.42 11.05 6.14
CA GLU A 77 1.29 12.13 6.58
C GLU A 77 2.36 12.43 5.53
N GLY A 78 2.93 11.40 4.91
CA GLY A 78 3.92 11.57 3.85
C GLY A 78 3.39 12.33 2.63
N HIS A 79 2.12 12.13 2.28
CA HIS A 79 1.44 12.91 1.25
C HIS A 79 1.35 14.39 1.58
N THR A 80 1.27 14.74 2.87
CA THR A 80 1.15 16.12 3.34
C THR A 80 2.53 16.77 3.53
N ASN A 81 3.48 16.00 4.06
CA ASN A 81 4.81 16.47 4.45
C ASN A 81 5.85 16.36 3.32
N GLY A 82 5.51 15.72 2.20
CA GLY A 82 6.39 15.54 1.06
C GLY A 82 7.33 14.34 1.15
N VAL A 83 7.15 13.43 2.10
CA VAL A 83 7.97 12.21 2.24
C VAL A 83 7.10 11.01 2.57
N CYS A 84 6.75 10.22 1.56
CA CYS A 84 6.00 8.98 1.71
C CYS A 84 6.94 7.83 2.07
N ARG A 85 6.84 7.35 3.32
CA ARG A 85 7.57 6.17 3.77
C ARG A 85 6.73 4.91 3.56
N LEU A 86 7.28 3.93 2.86
CA LEU A 86 6.73 2.59 2.80
C LEU A 86 7.60 1.65 3.63
N VAL A 87 6.99 0.98 4.59
CA VAL A 87 7.67 -0.02 5.42
C VAL A 87 7.41 -1.40 4.82
N ILE A 88 8.45 -2.20 4.60
CA ILE A 88 8.36 -3.56 4.05
C ILE A 88 8.89 -4.55 5.08
N PRO A 89 8.10 -5.55 5.52
CA PRO A 89 8.60 -6.60 6.39
C PRO A 89 9.59 -7.50 5.63
N ASN A 90 10.70 -7.85 6.28
CA ASN A 90 11.76 -8.66 5.66
C ASN A 90 11.43 -10.16 5.55
N VAL A 91 10.29 -10.59 6.10
CA VAL A 91 9.78 -11.97 6.01
C VAL A 91 8.30 -11.92 5.61
N PRO A 92 7.83 -12.87 4.78
CA PRO A 92 6.43 -13.00 4.46
C PRO A 92 5.64 -13.33 5.72
N GLN A 93 5.12 -12.29 6.36
CA GLN A 93 4.03 -12.41 7.31
C GLN A 93 2.80 -12.67 6.44
N ILE A 94 2.60 -13.92 6.02
CA ILE A 94 1.38 -14.27 5.28
C ILE A 94 0.24 -14.00 6.27
N PRO A 95 -0.63 -13.01 6.02
CA PRO A 95 -1.75 -12.78 6.91
C PRO A 95 -2.61 -14.03 6.80
N SER A 96 -2.67 -14.83 7.87
CA SER A 96 -3.57 -15.99 7.95
C SER A 96 -5.05 -15.58 8.12
N SER A 97 -5.38 -14.31 7.87
CA SER A 97 -6.75 -13.80 7.82
C SER A 97 -7.02 -13.04 6.51
N PRO A 98 -8.01 -13.48 5.72
CA PRO A 98 -8.35 -12.97 4.40
C PRO A 98 -9.18 -11.67 4.48
N LEU A 99 -8.72 -10.59 3.86
CA LEU A 99 -9.53 -10.06 2.76
C LEU A 99 -9.00 -10.83 1.55
N ASP A 100 -9.68 -11.93 1.26
CA ASP A 100 -9.21 -13.08 0.49
C ASP A 100 -8.44 -12.63 -0.75
N VAL A 101 -7.24 -13.16 -0.96
CA VAL A 101 -6.43 -12.91 -2.17
C VAL A 101 -7.23 -13.13 -3.47
N SER A 102 -8.35 -13.86 -3.39
CA SER A 102 -9.34 -14.05 -4.44
C SER A 102 -10.22 -12.80 -4.74
N GLU A 103 -10.50 -11.93 -3.77
CA GLU A 103 -11.21 -10.64 -3.94
C GLU A 103 -10.31 -9.57 -4.58
N LEU A 104 -8.99 -9.66 -4.36
CA LEU A 104 -7.99 -8.76 -4.98
C LEU A 104 -7.95 -8.88 -6.51
N SER A 105 -8.40 -10.01 -7.08
CA SER A 105 -8.45 -10.24 -8.52
C SER A 105 -9.67 -9.65 -9.23
N GLN A 106 -10.68 -9.16 -8.50
CA GLN A 106 -11.96 -8.66 -9.06
C GLN A 106 -12.09 -7.14 -9.13
N ILE A 107 -11.14 -6.36 -8.60
CA ILE A 107 -11.21 -4.89 -8.66
C ILE A 107 -10.64 -4.43 -10.02
N ASN A 108 -11.52 -4.47 -11.00
CA ASN A 108 -11.36 -3.82 -12.28
C ASN A 108 -10.99 -2.35 -12.07
N VAL A 109 -9.83 -1.93 -12.60
CA VAL A 109 -9.50 -0.51 -12.82
C VAL A 109 -10.50 0.04 -13.84
N ALA A 110 -11.67 0.41 -13.35
CA ALA A 110 -12.68 1.14 -14.11
C ALA A 110 -13.26 2.21 -13.21
N GLY A 111 -12.55 3.34 -13.18
CA GLY A 111 -13.14 4.67 -13.15
C GLY A 111 -13.92 5.08 -11.90
N HIS A 112 -13.47 6.19 -11.31
CA HIS A 112 -14.35 7.20 -10.71
C HIS A 112 -15.21 6.74 -9.53
N CYS A 113 -14.64 6.76 -8.31
CA CYS A 113 -15.45 7.05 -7.12
C CYS A 113 -15.31 8.54 -6.79
N CYS A 114 -16.09 9.36 -7.50
CA CYS A 114 -16.31 10.75 -7.14
C CYS A 114 -17.12 10.81 -5.84
N CYS A 115 -16.50 11.37 -4.79
CA CYS A 115 -17.22 11.95 -3.67
C CYS A 115 -18.14 13.08 -4.17
N CYS A 116 -19.43 12.81 -4.39
CA CYS A 116 -20.49 13.82 -4.47
C CYS A 116 -21.85 13.20 -4.13
N PRO A 117 -22.52 13.60 -3.04
CA PRO A 117 -23.91 13.22 -2.76
C PRO A 117 -24.91 14.15 -3.49
N CYS A 118 -24.64 14.50 -4.74
CA CYS A 118 -25.48 15.39 -5.55
C CYS A 118 -25.31 15.09 -7.04
N CYS A 119 -26.22 14.29 -7.61
CA CYS A 119 -26.84 14.49 -8.93
C CYS A 119 -27.85 13.37 -9.18
N CYS A 120 -29.10 13.65 -8.83
CA CYS A 120 -30.29 12.97 -9.34
C CYS A 120 -30.52 13.30 -10.83
N SER A 121 -31.31 12.44 -11.47
CA SER A 121 -32.13 12.67 -12.68
C SER A 121 -31.33 12.69 -14.00
N ILE A 122 -31.58 11.79 -14.96
CA ILE A 122 -32.86 11.42 -15.55
C ILE A 122 -32.82 10.01 -16.13
#